data_AF-A0A3D9QWQ1-F1
#
_entry.id   AF-A0A3D9QWQ1-F1
#
_cell.length_a   1.000
_cell.length_b   1.000
_cell.length_c   1.000
_cell.angle_alpha   90.00
_cell.angle_beta   90.00
_cell.angle_gamma   90.00
#
_symmetry.space_group_name_H-M   'P 1'
#
loop_
_entity.id
_entity.type
_entity.pdbx_description
1 polymer ?
#
loop_
_entity_poly.entity_id
_entity_poly.type
_entity_poly.pdbx_seq_one_letter_code
_entity_poly.pdbx_strand_id
1 'polypeptide(L)'
;MERDYAMQENAHIKRERAVSTGDFIQGIRDCIPTLLGYLSIGFAAGVVEKTSGLSITEIILMSVLIYAGSAQFIIAGMVAAQGSAAAIIFTILFVNLRHLLLSGTVPVFPPSDTA
;
A
#
# COMPACT_ATOMS: atom_id res chain seq x y z
N MET A 1 -37.02 29.77 9.65
CA MET A 1 -35.62 29.90 9.17
C MET A 1 -34.65 29.14 10.05
N GLU A 2 -34.24 29.58 11.25
CA GLU A 2 -33.23 28.86 12.07
C GLU A 2 -33.62 27.42 12.46
N ARG A 3 -34.92 27.15 12.68
CA ARG A 3 -35.43 25.79 12.98
C ARG A 3 -35.43 24.85 11.76
N ASP A 4 -35.46 25.41 10.56
CA ASP A 4 -35.45 24.64 9.30
C ASP A 4 -34.02 24.22 8.95
N TYR A 5 -33.04 25.10 9.18
CA TYR A 5 -31.61 24.78 9.08
C TYR A 5 -31.19 23.69 10.06
N ALA A 6 -31.63 23.76 11.32
CA ALA A 6 -31.34 22.72 12.31
C ALA A 6 -31.96 21.36 11.95
N MET A 7 -33.15 21.33 11.32
CA MET A 7 -33.78 20.10 10.83
C MET A 7 -32.99 19.47 9.68
N GLN A 8 -32.47 20.29 8.78
CA GLN A 8 -31.69 19.84 7.63
C GLN A 8 -30.30 19.36 8.05
N GLU A 9 -29.64 20.07 8.97
CA GLU A 9 -28.37 19.66 9.58
C GLU A 9 -28.49 18.31 10.31
N ASN A 10 -29.53 18.14 11.14
CA ASN A 10 -29.77 16.87 11.85
C ASN A 10 -30.11 15.72 10.89
N ALA A 11 -30.79 15.98 9.76
CA ALA A 11 -31.09 14.97 8.74
C ALA A 11 -29.83 14.53 7.97
N HIS A 12 -28.89 15.44 7.71
CA HIS A 12 -27.60 15.13 7.09
C HIS A 12 -26.69 14.33 8.04
N ILE A 13 -26.62 14.71 9.32
CA ILE A 13 -25.84 13.99 10.35
C ILE A 13 -26.41 12.58 10.62
N LYS A 14 -27.73 12.42 10.58
CA LYS A 14 -28.39 11.12 10.81
C LYS A 14 -28.17 10.11 9.67
N ARG A 15 -27.81 10.59 8.47
CA ARG A 15 -27.40 9.76 7.33
C ARG A 15 -25.99 9.17 7.48
N GLU A 16 -25.20 9.69 8.42
CA GLU A 16 -23.76 9.42 8.51
C GLU A 16 -23.39 8.34 9.54
N ARG A 17 -24.34 7.72 10.26
CA ARG A 17 -23.98 6.70 11.26
C ARG A 17 -25.03 5.62 11.52
N ALA A 18 -25.26 4.78 10.53
CA ALA A 18 -25.60 3.39 10.78
C ALA A 18 -24.89 2.55 9.70
N VAL A 19 -23.70 2.03 10.01
CA VAL A 19 -23.08 0.97 9.18
C VAL A 19 -24.03 -0.21 9.24
N SER A 20 -24.86 -0.35 8.23
CA SER A 20 -25.75 -1.49 8.08
C SER A 20 -24.91 -2.70 7.65
N THR A 21 -25.35 -3.91 7.99
CA THR A 21 -24.73 -5.14 7.44
C THR A 21 -24.67 -5.11 5.91
N GLY A 22 -25.61 -4.41 5.26
CA GLY A 22 -25.60 -4.16 3.82
C GLY A 22 -24.39 -3.34 3.34
N ASP A 23 -23.96 -2.34 4.12
CA ASP A 23 -22.81 -1.49 3.78
C ASP A 23 -21.48 -2.24 3.91
N PHE A 24 -21.38 -3.18 4.87
CA PHE A 24 -20.22 -4.06 5.03
C PHE A 24 -20.09 -5.03 3.85
N ILE A 25 -21.19 -5.65 3.41
CA ILE A 25 -21.20 -6.56 2.25
C ILE A 25 -20.87 -5.79 0.97
N GLN A 26 -21.38 -4.56 0.82
CA GLN A 26 -21.03 -3.69 -0.31
C GLN A 26 -19.54 -3.37 -0.30
N GLY A 27 -18.96 -3.01 0.85
CA GLY A 27 -17.51 -2.79 1.00
C GLY A 27 -16.68 -4.02 0.63
N ILE A 28 -17.08 -5.23 1.05
CA ILE A 28 -16.42 -6.47 0.62
C ILE A 28 -16.45 -6.60 -0.90
N ARG A 29 -17.61 -6.38 -1.52
CA ARG A 29 -17.78 -6.49 -2.97
C ARG A 29 -16.92 -5.50 -3.73
N ASP A 30 -16.78 -4.29 -3.21
CA ASP A 30 -15.97 -3.22 -3.80
C ASP A 30 -14.46 -3.53 -3.67
N CYS A 31 -14.05 -4.28 -2.64
CA CYS A 31 -12.66 -4.71 -2.46
C CYS A 31 -12.25 -5.93 -3.32
N ILE A 32 -13.18 -6.75 -3.80
CA ILE A 32 -12.89 -7.93 -4.66
C ILE A 32 -11.97 -7.58 -5.85
N PRO A 33 -12.25 -6.56 -6.68
CA PRO A 33 -11.40 -6.23 -7.82
C PRO A 33 -9.98 -5.82 -7.40
N THR A 34 -9.83 -5.12 -6.27
CA THR A 34 -8.52 -4.76 -5.72
C THR A 34 -7.74 -5.98 -5.24
N LEU A 35 -8.41 -6.91 -4.54
CA LEU A 35 -7.85 -8.18 -4.10
C LEU A 35 -7.33 -9.02 -5.27
N LEU A 36 -8.09 -9.11 -6.36
CA LEU A 36 -7.66 -9.78 -7.58
C LEU A 36 -6.37 -9.17 -8.16
N GLY A 37 -6.24 -7.84 -8.12
CA GLY A 37 -5.02 -7.14 -8.50
C GLY A 37 -3.83 -7.55 -7.64
N TYR A 38 -3.95 -7.48 -6.31
CA TYR A 38 -2.88 -7.87 -5.39
C TYR A 38 -2.52 -9.36 -5.50
N LEU A 39 -3.51 -10.24 -5.70
CA LEU A 39 -3.28 -11.66 -5.90
C LEU A 39 -2.40 -11.91 -7.13
N SER A 40 -2.66 -11.22 -8.25
CA SER A 40 -1.86 -11.35 -9.46
C SER A 40 -0.40 -10.90 -9.26
N ILE A 41 -0.20 -9.80 -8.54
CA ILE A 41 1.13 -9.26 -8.23
C ILE A 41 1.90 -10.23 -7.32
N GLY A 42 1.24 -10.77 -6.29
CA GLY A 42 1.84 -11.75 -5.38
C GLY A 42 2.23 -13.04 -6.10
N PHE A 43 1.39 -13.51 -7.03
CA PHE A 43 1.69 -14.68 -7.85
C PHE A 43 2.92 -14.44 -8.74
N ALA A 44 3.01 -13.27 -9.37
CA ALA A 44 4.17 -12.89 -10.17
C ALA A 44 5.45 -12.86 -9.33
N ALA A 45 5.41 -12.25 -8.13
CA ALA A 45 6.55 -12.23 -7.20
C ALA A 45 7.00 -13.64 -6.82
N GLY A 46 6.07 -14.51 -6.41
CA GLY A 46 6.38 -15.88 -6.00
C GLY A 46 6.98 -16.73 -7.13
N VAL A 47 6.48 -16.58 -8.36
CA VAL A 47 7.05 -17.25 -9.54
C VAL A 47 8.47 -16.76 -9.81
N VAL A 48 8.69 -15.45 -9.80
CA VAL A 48 10.00 -14.85 -10.05
C VAL A 48 11.02 -15.31 -9.00
N GLU A 49 10.70 -15.21 -7.70
CA GLU A 49 11.58 -15.66 -6.62
C GLU A 49 11.90 -17.16 -6.72
N LYS A 50 10.90 -18.00 -7.04
CA LYS A 50 11.12 -19.44 -7.23
C LYS A 50 12.06 -19.74 -8.38
N THR A 51 11.96 -18.99 -9.48
CA THR A 51 12.86 -19.11 -10.64
C THR A 51 14.27 -18.59 -10.39
N SER A 52 14.41 -17.63 -9.47
CA SER A 52 15.71 -17.11 -9.03
C SER A 52 16.51 -18.07 -8.14
N GLY A 53 15.96 -19.24 -7.82
CA GLY A 53 16.64 -20.27 -7.02
C GLY A 53 16.31 -20.24 -5.53
N LEU A 54 15.42 -19.34 -5.07
CA LEU A 54 14.95 -19.33 -3.69
C LEU A 54 14.06 -20.55 -3.40
N SER A 55 14.16 -21.05 -2.17
CA SER A 55 13.28 -22.10 -1.66
C SER A 55 11.90 -21.53 -1.33
N ILE A 56 10.88 -22.38 -1.34
CA ILE A 56 9.51 -21.99 -1.01
C ILE A 56 9.43 -21.45 0.42
N THR A 57 10.23 -21.98 1.34
CA THR A 57 10.31 -21.50 2.72
C THR A 57 10.86 -20.09 2.80
N GLU A 58 11.91 -19.75 2.04
CA GLU A 58 12.47 -18.40 2.00
C GLU A 58 11.47 -17.39 1.40
N ILE A 59 10.76 -17.79 0.34
CA ILE A 59 9.72 -16.97 -0.31
C ILE A 59 8.60 -16.61 0.69
N ILE A 60 8.15 -17.60 1.47
CA ILE A 60 7.13 -17.39 2.51
C ILE A 60 7.69 -16.49 3.62
N LEU A 61 8.91 -16.73 4.10
CA LEU A 61 9.55 -15.88 5.11
C LEU A 61 9.67 -14.42 4.62
N MET A 62 10.10 -14.22 3.37
CA MET A 62 10.20 -12.90 2.76
C MET A 62 8.84 -12.20 2.70
N SER A 63 7.79 -12.93 2.30
CA SER A 63 6.42 -12.38 2.22
C SER A 63 5.84 -11.99 3.59
N VAL A 64 6.28 -12.63 4.67
CA VAL A 64 5.83 -12.33 6.04
C VAL A 64 6.68 -11.23 6.69
N LEU A 65 8.00 -11.25 6.48
CA LEU A 65 8.94 -10.35 7.15
C LEU A 65 9.20 -9.05 6.41
N ILE A 66 9.14 -9.06 5.07
CA ILE A 66 9.45 -7.88 4.25
C ILE A 66 8.15 -7.19 3.81
N TYR A 67 7.84 -6.08 4.49
CA TYR A 67 6.76 -5.17 4.11
C TYR A 67 7.18 -4.21 2.97
N ALA A 68 7.82 -4.73 1.92
CA ALA A 68 8.28 -3.94 0.78
C ALA A 68 8.20 -4.79 -0.50
N GLY A 69 7.07 -4.69 -1.21
CA GLY A 69 6.85 -5.50 -2.42
C GLY A 69 7.91 -5.27 -3.51
N SER A 70 8.46 -4.06 -3.64
CA SER A 70 9.56 -3.79 -4.58
C SER A 70 10.87 -4.48 -4.18
N ALA A 71 11.11 -4.67 -2.88
CA ALA A 71 12.32 -5.32 -2.37
C ALA A 71 12.34 -6.81 -2.75
N GLN A 72 11.19 -7.50 -2.71
CA GLN A 72 11.04 -8.90 -3.12
C GLN A 72 11.52 -9.15 -4.56
N PHE A 73 11.09 -8.30 -5.50
CA PHE A 73 11.56 -8.39 -6.90
C PHE A 73 13.05 -8.07 -7.06
N ILE A 74 13.58 -7.11 -6.30
CA ILE A 74 15.01 -6.77 -6.31
C ILE A 74 15.85 -7.95 -5.79
N ILE A 75 15.43 -8.56 -4.69
CA ILE A 75 16.08 -9.74 -4.10
C ILE A 75 16.10 -10.86 -5.13
N ALA A 76 14.96 -11.18 -5.73
CA ALA A 76 14.88 -12.22 -6.74
C ALA A 76 15.82 -11.97 -7.93
N GLY A 77 15.85 -10.74 -8.47
CA GLY A 77 16.73 -10.39 -9.58
C GLY A 77 18.22 -10.46 -9.21
N MET A 78 18.58 -9.98 -8.02
CA MET A 78 19.96 -9.96 -7.54
C MET A 78 20.46 -11.36 -7.18
N VAL A 79 19.62 -12.20 -6.58
CA VAL A 79 19.95 -13.60 -6.28
C VAL A 79 20.18 -14.38 -7.58
N ALA A 80 19.33 -14.18 -8.60
CA ALA A 80 19.53 -14.77 -9.92
C ALA A 80 20.85 -14.31 -10.59
N ALA A 81 21.29 -13.07 -10.31
CA ALA A 81 22.56 -12.51 -10.78
C ALA A 81 23.77 -12.86 -9.88
N GLN A 82 23.60 -13.71 -8.87
CA GLN A 82 24.61 -14.04 -7.86
C GLN A 82 25.22 -12.81 -7.15
N GLY A 83 24.40 -11.78 -6.92
CA GLY A 83 24.78 -10.60 -6.15
C GLY A 83 25.09 -10.91 -4.69
N SER A 84 26.02 -10.16 -4.10
CA SER A 84 26.33 -10.29 -2.67
C SER A 84 25.19 -9.77 -1.80
N ALA A 85 25.02 -10.35 -0.61
CA ALA A 85 23.99 -9.92 0.34
C ALA A 85 24.10 -8.43 0.70
N ALA A 86 25.33 -7.92 0.82
CA ALA A 86 25.57 -6.49 1.07
C ALA A 86 25.03 -5.60 -0.06
N ALA A 87 25.25 -5.99 -1.32
CA ALA A 87 24.75 -5.24 -2.47
C ALA A 87 23.22 -5.21 -2.48
N ILE A 88 22.57 -6.34 -2.19
CA ILE A 88 21.09 -6.44 -2.09
C ILE A 88 20.55 -5.44 -1.05
N ILE A 89 21.15 -5.42 0.14
CA ILE A 89 20.74 -4.53 1.23
C ILE A 89 20.87 -3.06 0.81
N PHE A 90 22.01 -2.67 0.22
CA PHE A 90 22.20 -1.30 -0.25
C PHE A 90 21.20 -0.92 -1.34
N THR A 91 20.98 -1.78 -2.34
CA THR A 91 20.01 -1.50 -3.40
C THR A 91 18.60 -1.30 -2.85
N ILE A 92 18.14 -2.17 -1.95
CA ILE A 92 16.83 -2.05 -1.31
C ILE A 92 16.75 -0.74 -0.51
N LEU A 93 17.78 -0.41 0.26
CA LEU A 93 17.85 0.83 1.03
C LEU A 93 17.72 2.04 0.09
N PHE A 94 18.54 2.12 -0.95
CA PHE A 94 18.52 3.22 -1.92
C PHE A 94 17.16 3.37 -2.62
N VAL A 95 16.52 2.27 -3.01
CA VAL A 95 15.19 2.32 -3.63
C VAL A 95 14.13 2.82 -2.64
N ASN A 96 14.21 2.42 -1.37
CA ASN A 96 13.26 2.84 -0.34
C ASN A 96 13.51 4.26 0.18
N LEU A 97 14.71 4.83 0.00
CA LEU A 97 15.01 6.23 0.34
C LEU A 97 14.06 7.23 -0.35
N ARG A 98 13.38 6.85 -1.44
CA ARG A 98 12.31 7.64 -2.05
C ARG A 98 11.27 8.11 -1.03
N HIS A 99 10.89 7.26 -0.07
CA HIS A 99 9.92 7.62 0.95
C HIS A 99 10.47 8.66 1.94
N LEU A 100 11.76 8.56 2.29
CA LEU A 100 12.44 9.51 3.15
C LEU A 100 12.56 10.89 2.48
N LEU A 101 12.92 10.92 1.20
CA LEU A 101 12.99 12.16 0.42
C LEU A 101 11.62 12.82 0.24
N LEU A 102 10.58 12.03 -0.05
CA LEU A 102 9.20 12.53 -0.18
C LEU A 102 8.67 13.10 1.15
N SER A 103 9.01 12.48 2.30
CA SER A 103 8.61 13.00 3.61
C SER A 103 9.29 14.32 3.98
N GLY A 104 10.46 14.62 3.41
CA GLY A 104 11.19 15.87 3.67
C GLY A 104 10.65 17.08 2.88
N THR A 105 9.85 16.86 1.85
CA THR A 105 9.23 17.92 1.04
C THR A 105 7.84 18.24 1.59
N VAL A 106 7.79 18.97 2.71
CA VAL A 106 6.57 19.70 3.06
C VAL A 106 6.51 20.95 2.18
N PRO A 107 5.47 21.14 1.36
CA PRO A 107 5.33 22.38 0.62
C PRO A 107 5.11 23.53 1.61
N VAL A 108 5.93 24.57 1.53
CA VAL A 108 5.63 25.86 2.16
C VAL A 108 4.34 26.35 1.53
N PHE A 109 3.25 26.29 2.31
CA PHE A 109 1.99 26.89 1.90
C PHE A 109 2.17 28.42 1.94
N PRO A 110 1.93 29.13 0.83
CA PRO A 110 2.01 30.58 0.83
C PRO A 110 0.93 31.14 1.78
N PRO A 111 1.25 32.17 2.60
CA PRO A 111 0.25 32.79 3.47
C PRO A 111 -0.87 33.36 2.62
N SER A 112 -2.12 33.07 2.99
CA SER A 112 -3.34 33.55 2.33
C SER A 112 -3.68 35.00 2.67
N ASP A 113 -2.67 35.85 2.84
CA ASP A 113 -2.86 37.29 3.08
C ASP A 113 -2.72 38.06 1.76
N THR A 114 -3.69 37.86 0.89
CA THR A 114 -4.07 38.84 -0.14
C THR A 114 -5.59 38.87 -0.23
N ALA A 115 -6.22 39.62 0.68
CA ALA A 115 -7.59 40.11 0.59
C ALA A 115 -7.62 41.54 1.13
#